data_AF-A0A8J6BCR1-F1
#
_entry.id   AF-A0A8J6BCR1-F1
#
_cell.length_a   1.000
_cell.length_b   1.000
_cell.length_c   1.000
_cell.angle_alpha   90.00
_cell.angle_beta   90.00
_cell.angle_gamma   90.00
#
_symmetry.space_group_name_H-M   'P 1'
#
loop_
_entity.id
_entity.type
_entity.pdbx_description
1 polymer ?
#
loop_
_entity_poly.entity_id
_entity_poly.type
_entity_poly.pdbx_seq_one_letter_code
_entity_poly.pdbx_strand_id
1 'polypeptide(L)'
;NTVYGILDDGVLQVTTGGNGGQSDSSTQYPSSCTGGSGIQSDSSMQHPCSYTGCGGKELVEVLCPFCKKPFCLRHRHQPDHECEKLEAPKPRMSATQQLVKEIV
;
A
#
# COMPACT_ATOMS: atom_id res chain seq x y z
N ASN A 1 11.24 -5.91 20.23
CA ASN A 1 11.68 -4.50 20.31
C ASN A 1 12.79 -4.44 21.35
N THR A 2 14.04 -4.41 20.92
CA THR A 2 15.20 -4.43 21.83
C THR A 2 15.55 -2.99 22.18
N VAL A 3 15.43 -2.61 23.44
CA VAL A 3 15.80 -1.27 23.92
C VAL A 3 17.14 -1.40 24.64
N TYR A 4 18.16 -0.68 24.17
CA TYR A 4 19.47 -0.62 24.81
C TYR A 4 19.53 0.65 25.67
N GLY A 5 19.72 0.50 26.98
CA GLY A 5 19.95 1.61 27.91
C GLY A 5 21.31 1.46 28.59
N ILE A 6 22.08 2.55 28.67
CA ILE A 6 23.39 2.64 29.31
C ILE A 6 23.23 3.47 30.58
N LEU A 7 23.72 3.00 31.72
CA LEU A 7 23.77 3.73 32.99
C LEU A 7 25.26 3.92 33.39
N ASP A 8 25.58 5.00 34.11
CA ASP A 8 26.94 5.50 34.38
C ASP A 8 27.92 4.55 35.12
N ASP A 9 27.50 3.37 35.55
CA ASP A 9 28.38 2.32 36.12
C ASP A 9 28.79 1.22 35.10
N GLY A 10 28.51 1.40 33.80
CA GLY A 10 29.10 0.58 32.73
C GLY A 10 28.57 -0.85 32.59
N VAL A 11 27.48 -1.22 33.28
CA VAL A 11 26.86 -2.55 33.16
C VAL A 11 25.76 -2.54 32.08
N LEU A 12 25.93 -3.36 31.04
CA LEU A 12 24.95 -3.55 29.96
C LEU A 12 23.88 -4.57 30.41
N GLN A 13 22.64 -4.16 30.65
CA GLN A 13 21.53 -5.12 30.85
C GLN A 13 20.85 -5.43 29.52
N VAL A 14 20.90 -6.71 29.11
CA VAL A 14 20.11 -7.24 28.00
C VAL A 14 18.94 -8.05 28.57
N THR A 15 17.70 -7.62 28.31
CA THR A 15 16.51 -8.40 28.65
C THR A 15 15.93 -9.01 27.38
N THR A 16 16.39 -10.22 27.07
CA THR A 16 15.76 -11.11 26.10
C THR A 16 14.97 -12.15 26.89
N GLY A 17 13.64 -12.21 26.72
CA GLY A 17 12.86 -13.26 27.37
C GLY A 17 11.37 -13.02 27.32
N GLY A 18 10.71 -13.62 26.32
CA GLY A 18 9.26 -13.71 26.27
C GLY A 18 8.83 -14.90 25.42
N ASN A 19 8.79 -16.09 26.02
CA ASN A 19 8.04 -17.25 25.54
C ASN A 19 7.09 -17.69 26.65
N GLY A 20 5.85 -17.99 26.30
CA GLY A 20 4.88 -18.67 27.17
C GLY A 20 3.93 -17.75 27.96
N GLY A 21 2.91 -17.23 27.28
CA GLY A 21 1.72 -16.66 27.92
C GLY A 21 0.48 -17.42 27.46
N GLN A 22 -0.11 -18.18 28.38
CA GLN A 22 -1.42 -18.82 28.24
C GLN A 22 -2.51 -17.75 27.99
N SER A 23 -3.42 -18.03 27.08
CA SER A 23 -4.75 -17.38 27.07
C SER A 23 -5.79 -18.44 26.82
N ASP A 24 -6.20 -19.05 27.94
CA ASP A 24 -7.46 -19.77 28.08
C ASP A 24 -8.58 -18.73 27.97
N SER A 25 -9.41 -18.82 26.93
CA SER A 25 -10.65 -18.06 26.80
C SER A 25 -11.50 -18.70 25.72
N SER A 26 -12.25 -19.71 26.14
CA SER A 26 -13.42 -20.25 25.46
C SER A 26 -14.45 -19.12 25.23
N THR A 27 -14.29 -18.37 24.15
CA THR A 27 -15.36 -17.53 23.61
C THR A 27 -16.03 -18.30 22.49
N GLN A 28 -17.20 -18.85 22.82
CA GLN A 28 -18.12 -19.49 21.90
C GLN A 28 -18.57 -18.51 20.81
N TYR A 29 -17.97 -18.60 19.62
CA TYR A 29 -18.51 -17.94 18.43
C TYR A 29 -19.73 -18.75 17.96
N PRO A 30 -20.94 -18.17 17.85
CA PRO A 30 -22.08 -18.89 17.31
C PRO A 30 -21.87 -19.16 15.81
N SER A 31 -21.50 -20.39 15.47
CA SER A 31 -21.52 -20.93 14.11
C SER A 31 -22.96 -21.26 13.70
N SER A 32 -23.75 -20.25 13.33
CA SER A 32 -25.05 -20.48 12.69
C SER A 32 -25.44 -19.30 11.81
N CYS A 33 -25.18 -19.40 10.50
CA CYS A 33 -26.05 -18.78 9.52
C CYS A 33 -26.55 -19.86 8.54
N THR A 34 -27.76 -20.30 8.85
CA THR A 34 -28.67 -21.06 7.98
C THR A 34 -28.86 -20.38 6.64
N GLY A 35 -28.87 -21.19 5.58
CA GLY A 35 -29.07 -20.74 4.20
C GLY A 35 -30.50 -20.25 3.92
N GLY A 36 -30.57 -19.28 3.01
CA GLY A 36 -31.79 -18.77 2.40
C GLY A 36 -31.44 -17.89 1.20
N SER A 37 -31.62 -18.43 0.00
CA SER A 37 -31.30 -17.84 -1.30
C SER A 37 -32.10 -16.57 -1.60
N GLY A 38 -31.41 -15.56 -2.11
CA GLY A 38 -32.02 -14.36 -2.67
C GLY A 38 -31.11 -13.13 -2.66
N ILE A 39 -29.82 -13.26 -3.03
CA ILE A 39 -28.99 -12.07 -3.25
C ILE A 39 -29.38 -11.52 -4.62
N GLN A 40 -30.37 -10.63 -4.61
CA GLN A 40 -30.61 -9.75 -5.74
C GLN A 40 -29.33 -8.96 -5.96
N SER A 41 -28.70 -9.24 -7.10
CA SER A 41 -27.54 -8.59 -7.69
C SER A 41 -27.13 -7.33 -6.95
N ASP A 42 -26.16 -7.51 -6.04
CA ASP A 42 -25.45 -6.43 -5.40
C ASP A 42 -24.94 -5.52 -6.51
N SER A 43 -25.61 -4.38 -6.68
CA SER A 43 -25.16 -3.29 -7.51
C SER A 43 -23.97 -2.66 -6.81
N SER A 44 -22.89 -3.44 -6.66
CA SER A 44 -21.60 -2.97 -6.22
C SER A 44 -21.22 -1.88 -7.19
N MET A 45 -21.23 -0.65 -6.69
CA MET A 45 -20.77 0.52 -7.41
C MET A 45 -19.29 0.34 -7.67
N GLN A 46 -18.98 -0.36 -8.75
CA GLN A 46 -17.63 -0.70 -9.15
C GLN A 46 -17.10 0.46 -9.97
N HIS A 47 -16.03 1.07 -9.49
CA HIS A 47 -15.36 2.18 -10.14
C HIS A 47 -14.39 1.63 -11.19
N PRO A 48 -14.64 1.84 -12.50
CA PRO A 48 -13.75 1.37 -13.54
C PRO A 48 -12.45 2.18 -13.54
N CYS A 49 -11.35 1.52 -13.85
CA CYS A 49 -10.08 2.18 -14.07
C CYS A 49 -10.13 3.04 -15.33
N SER A 50 -9.72 4.31 -15.23
CA SER A 50 -9.68 5.24 -16.38
C SER A 50 -8.45 5.04 -17.30
N TYR A 51 -7.58 4.08 -17.01
CA TYR A 51 -6.36 3.82 -17.78
C TYR A 51 -6.62 2.96 -19.03
N THR A 52 -6.06 3.37 -20.17
CA THR A 52 -6.23 2.67 -21.46
C THR A 52 -5.59 1.29 -21.43
N GLY A 53 -6.40 0.24 -21.57
CA GLY A 53 -5.95 -1.15 -21.49
C GLY A 53 -6.14 -1.83 -20.12
N CYS A 54 -6.68 -1.12 -19.13
CA CYS A 54 -7.06 -1.73 -17.85
C CYS A 54 -8.57 -1.96 -17.75
N GLY A 55 -9.01 -3.22 -17.71
CA GLY A 55 -10.40 -3.61 -17.43
C GLY A 55 -10.73 -3.73 -15.94
N GLY A 56 -9.82 -3.28 -15.06
CA GLY A 56 -9.96 -3.40 -13.61
C GLY A 56 -11.11 -2.54 -13.09
N LYS A 57 -11.90 -3.12 -12.20
CA LYS A 57 -12.98 -2.43 -11.50
C LYS A 57 -12.76 -2.59 -10.01
N GLU A 58 -12.82 -1.48 -9.28
CA GLU A 58 -12.57 -1.46 -7.84
C GLU A 58 -13.87 -1.14 -7.09
N LEU A 59 -14.08 -1.75 -5.93
CA LEU A 59 -15.27 -1.48 -5.11
C LEU A 59 -15.17 -0.13 -4.38
N VAL A 60 -13.95 0.41 -4.29
CA VAL A 60 -13.62 1.68 -3.66
C VAL A 60 -13.20 2.68 -4.72
N GLU A 61 -13.75 3.89 -4.65
CA GLU A 61 -13.31 4.99 -5.50
C GLU A 61 -11.90 5.47 -5.09
N VAL A 62 -10.91 5.22 -5.94
CA VAL A 62 -9.54 5.70 -5.74
C VAL A 62 -9.24 6.78 -6.79
N LEU A 63 -9.28 8.04 -6.37
CA LEU A 63 -9.01 9.19 -7.24
C LEU A 63 -7.54 9.58 -7.20
N CYS A 64 -6.94 9.83 -8.37
CA CYS A 64 -5.61 10.42 -8.43
C CYS A 64 -5.65 11.89 -7.96
N PRO A 65 -4.75 12.32 -7.04
CA PRO A 65 -4.76 13.69 -6.51
C PRO A 65 -4.44 14.75 -7.58
N PHE A 66 -3.85 14.36 -8.70
CA PHE A 66 -3.44 15.26 -9.77
C PHE A 66 -4.53 15.38 -10.85
N CYS A 67 -4.86 14.27 -11.53
CA CYS A 67 -5.83 14.27 -12.62
C CYS A 67 -7.28 14.06 -12.18
N LYS A 68 -7.55 13.73 -10.91
CA LYS A 68 -8.88 13.52 -10.32
C LYS A 68 -9.74 12.48 -11.08
N LYS A 69 -9.09 11.50 -11.73
CA LYS A 69 -9.74 10.37 -12.40
C LYS A 69 -9.69 9.13 -11.50
N PRO A 70 -10.70 8.23 -11.55
CA PRO A 70 -10.70 6.98 -10.79
C PRO A 70 -9.81 5.92 -11.45
N PHE A 71 -9.04 5.21 -10.62
CA PHE A 71 -8.14 4.12 -11.02
C PHE A 71 -8.25 2.93 -10.09
N CYS A 72 -7.86 1.74 -10.55
CA CYS A 72 -7.75 0.57 -9.67
C CYS A 72 -6.50 0.64 -8.78
N LEU A 73 -6.42 -0.21 -7.75
CA LEU A 73 -5.27 -0.25 -6.82
C LEU A 73 -3.92 -0.52 -7.52
N ARG A 74 -3.95 -1.18 -8.68
CA ARG A 74 -2.78 -1.43 -9.54
C ARG A 74 -2.29 -0.18 -10.26
N HIS A 75 -3.18 0.77 -10.57
CA HIS A 75 -2.88 1.97 -11.35
C HIS A 75 -3.08 3.28 -10.55
N ARG A 76 -3.09 3.19 -9.21
CA ARG A 76 -3.31 4.36 -8.34
C ARG A 76 -2.19 5.39 -8.38
N HIS A 77 -0.96 5.00 -8.72
CA HIS A 77 0.17 5.91 -8.80
C HIS A 77 0.28 6.55 -10.18
N GLN A 78 0.84 7.76 -10.23
CA GLN A 78 0.97 8.54 -11.46
C GLN A 78 1.69 7.84 -12.63
N PRO A 79 2.82 7.12 -12.43
CA PRO A 79 3.48 6.44 -13.55
C PRO A 79 2.69 5.23 -14.07
N ASP A 80 1.86 4.61 -13.23
CA ASP A 80 1.11 3.42 -13.60
C ASP A 80 -0.08 3.73 -14.51
N HIS A 81 -0.66 4.94 -14.42
CA HIS A 81 -1.78 5.36 -15.30
C HIS A 81 -1.42 6.48 -16.27
N GLU A 82 -0.12 6.73 -16.49
CA GLU A 82 0.37 7.75 -17.42
C GLU A 82 -0.32 9.11 -17.19
N CYS A 83 -0.23 9.60 -15.95
CA CYS A 83 -1.03 10.71 -15.48
C CYS A 83 -0.89 11.97 -16.37
N GLU A 84 -2.02 12.51 -16.83
CA GLU A 84 -2.08 13.71 -17.69
C GLU A 84 -1.40 14.94 -17.07
N LYS A 85 -1.38 15.03 -15.74
CA LYS A 85 -0.70 16.10 -14.99
C LYS A 85 0.68 15.71 -14.47
N LEU A 86 1.22 14.57 -14.89
CA LEU A 86 2.62 14.27 -14.64
C LEU A 86 3.42 15.27 -15.46
N GLU A 87 3.91 16.33 -14.83
CA GLU A 87 4.96 17.15 -15.42
C GLU A 87 6.05 16.18 -15.86
N ALA A 88 6.37 16.16 -17.16
CA ALA A 88 7.37 15.28 -17.74
C ALA A 88 8.58 15.23 -16.80
N PRO A 89 9.11 14.03 -16.48
CA PRO A 89 10.20 13.91 -15.51
C PRO A 89 11.30 14.86 -15.96
N LYS A 90 11.45 15.97 -15.22
CA LYS A 90 12.56 16.91 -15.42
C LYS A 90 13.79 16.03 -15.37
N PRO A 91 14.60 15.96 -16.44
CA PRO A 91 15.76 15.08 -16.46
C PRO A 91 16.56 15.41 -15.21
N ARG A 92 16.55 14.48 -14.25
CA ARG A 92 17.37 14.57 -13.06
C ARG A 92 18.79 14.44 -13.61
N MET A 93 19.42 15.60 -13.81
CA MET A 93 20.76 15.79 -14.34
C MET A 93 20.84 15.93 -15.88
N SER A 94 20.77 17.18 -16.36
CA SER A 94 21.41 17.59 -17.62
C SER A 94 22.93 17.75 -17.45
N ALA A 95 23.40 18.10 -16.24
CA ALA A 95 24.81 18.39 -15.96
C ALA A 95 25.75 17.17 -16.07
N THR A 96 25.27 15.95 -15.82
CA THR A 96 26.11 14.74 -15.89
C THR A 96 26.33 14.25 -17.33
N GLN A 97 25.46 14.64 -18.28
CA GLN A 97 25.58 14.22 -19.68
C GLN A 97 26.74 14.90 -20.42
N GLN A 98 27.08 16.14 -20.02
CA GLN A 98 28.23 16.86 -20.59
C GLN A 98 29.56 16.30 -20.07
N LEU A 99 29.63 15.89 -18.79
CA LEU A 99 30.87 15.35 -18.21
C LEU A 99 31.26 13.98 -18.79
N VAL A 100 30.30 13.17 -19.24
CA VAL A 100 30.59 11.85 -19.86
C VAL A 100 31.27 12.00 -21.24
N LYS A 101 31.04 13.11 -21.96
CA LYS A 101 31.64 13.33 -23.30
C LYS A 101 33.11 13.71 -23.25
N GLU A 102 33.58 14.26 -22.13
CA GLU A 102 34.95 14.74 -21.95
C GLU A 102 35.92 13.63 -21.46
N ILE A 103 35.43 12.41 -21.28
CA ILE A 103 36.21 11.29 -20.70
C ILE A 103 36.70 10.29 -21.78
N VAL A 104 36.23 10.38 -23.04
CA VAL A 104 36.59 9.45 -24.13
C VAL A 104 37.68 9.99 -25.06
#